data_AF-A0A348WEP6-F1
#
_entry.id   AF-A0A348WEP6-F1
#
_cell.length_a   1.000
_cell.length_b   1.000
_cell.length_c   1.000
_cell.angle_alpha   90.00
_cell.angle_beta   90.00
_cell.angle_gamma   90.00
#
_symmetry.space_group_name_H-M   'P 1'
#
loop_
_entity.id
_entity.type
_entity.pdbx_description
1 polymer ?
#
loop_
_entity_poly.entity_id
_entity_poly.type
_entity_poly.pdbx_seq_one_letter_code
_entity_poly.pdbx_strand_id
1 'polypeptide(L)' 'MTQMPNVHDAEPIPEAARAEIDRLLLSGDLFRYTAPQDAPVALLEREFATLLGTKYALAVSSCSAALFLSLKALDLPR' A
#
# COMPACT_ATOMS: atom_id res chain seq x y z
N MET A 1 -7.35 24.73 28.84
CA MET A 1 -7.03 23.32 28.54
C MET A 1 -7.08 23.16 27.04
N THR A 2 -5.99 22.69 26.40
CA THR A 2 -5.97 22.48 24.95
C THR A 2 -6.79 21.23 24.62
N GLN A 3 -7.81 21.37 23.80
CA GLN A 3 -8.64 20.24 23.37
C GLN A 3 -7.83 19.33 22.45
N MET A 4 -7.84 18.03 22.72
CA MET A 4 -7.14 17.05 21.87
C MET A 4 -7.79 17.00 20.48
N PRO A 5 -7.01 16.82 19.41
CA PRO A 5 -7.55 16.64 18.06
C PRO A 5 -8.50 15.44 18.00
N ASN A 6 -9.56 15.57 17.19
CA ASN A 6 -10.47 14.46 16.92
C ASN A 6 -9.73 13.38 16.11
N VAL A 7 -9.74 12.14 16.61
CA VAL A 7 -9.07 10.99 15.98
C VAL A 7 -9.95 10.24 14.97
N HIS A 8 -11.21 10.67 14.81
CA HIS A 8 -12.15 10.10 13.85
C HIS A 8 -12.26 10.89 12.55
N ASP A 9 -11.74 12.12 12.52
CA ASP A 9 -11.76 12.93 11.31
C ASP A 9 -10.71 12.41 10.32
N ALA A 10 -11.12 12.26 9.06
CA ALA A 10 -10.25 11.91 7.95
C ALA A 10 -10.23 13.05 6.94
N GLU A 11 -9.10 13.20 6.24
CA GLU A 11 -9.01 14.13 5.12
C GLU A 11 -9.97 13.72 3.98
N PRO A 12 -10.53 14.68 3.23
CA PRO A 12 -11.30 14.37 2.04
C PRO A 12 -10.47 13.56 1.03
N ILE A 13 -11.11 12.61 0.36
CA ILE A 13 -10.46 11.84 -0.72
C ILE A 13 -10.02 12.81 -1.82
N PRO A 14 -8.73 12.84 -2.19
CA PRO A 14 -8.25 13.69 -3.28
C PRO A 14 -8.91 13.33 -4.62
N GLU A 15 -9.11 14.31 -5.49
CA GLU A 15 -9.76 14.11 -6.81
C GLU A 15 -9.05 13.04 -7.65
N ALA A 16 -7.71 13.01 -7.62
CA ALA A 16 -6.92 11.99 -8.31
C ALA A 16 -7.22 10.57 -7.79
N ALA A 17 -7.45 10.41 -6.49
CA ALA A 17 -7.82 9.12 -5.91
C ALA A 17 -9.25 8.72 -6.28
N ARG A 18 -10.18 9.69 -6.41
CA ARG A 18 -11.54 9.42 -6.91
C ARG A 18 -11.51 8.86 -8.34
N ALA A 19 -10.77 9.51 -9.23
CA ALA A 19 -10.65 9.06 -10.63
C ALA A 19 -10.07 7.64 -10.73
N GLU A 20 -9.09 7.31 -9.88
CA GLU A 20 -8.51 5.97 -9.84
C GLU A 20 -9.48 4.91 -9.29
N ILE A 21 -10.29 5.25 -8.28
CA ILE A 21 -11.37 4.38 -7.80
C ILE A 21 -12.36 4.08 -8.93
N ASP A 22 -12.80 5.09 -9.68
CA ASP A 22 -13.73 4.90 -10.79
C ASP A 22 -13.12 4.02 -11.89
N ARG A 23 -11.84 4.22 -12.21
CA ARG A 23 -11.10 3.36 -13.15
C ARG A 23 -11.04 1.90 -12.68
N LEU A 24 -10.77 1.66 -11.39
CA LEU A 24 -10.74 0.31 -10.81
C LEU A 24 -12.10 -0.36 -10.87
N LEU A 25 -13.18 0.35 -10.54
CA LEU A 25 -14.54 -0.18 -10.58
C LEU A 25 -15.00 -0.51 -12.01
N LEU A 26 -14.60 0.30 -13.00
CA LEU A 26 -14.92 0.04 -14.41
C LEU A 26 -14.12 -1.11 -15.02
N SER A 27 -12.83 -1.24 -14.64
CA SER A 27 -11.95 -2.28 -15.19
C SER A 27 -12.11 -3.64 -14.50
N GLY A 28 -12.50 -3.67 -13.22
CA GLY A 28 -12.56 -4.90 -12.43
C GLY A 28 -11.19 -5.48 -12.04
N ASP A 29 -10.11 -4.73 -12.22
CA ASP A 29 -8.75 -5.14 -11.86
C ASP A 29 -8.51 -5.01 -10.35
N LEU A 30 -9.17 -5.88 -9.59
CA LEU A 30 -9.26 -5.78 -8.12
C LEU A 30 -8.11 -6.48 -7.38
N PHE A 31 -7.23 -7.19 -8.08
CA PHE A 31 -6.15 -7.94 -7.48
C PHE A 31 -4.80 -7.23 -7.69
N ARG A 32 -3.91 -7.34 -6.70
CA ARG A 32 -2.65 -6.57 -6.67
C ARG A 32 -1.76 -6.78 -7.90
N TYR A 33 -1.65 -8.00 -8.41
CA TYR A 33 -0.63 -8.37 -9.42
C TYR A 33 -1.23 -9.07 -10.64
N THR A 34 -2.45 -8.70 -11.04
CA THR A 34 -3.13 -9.30 -12.20
C THR A 34 -2.77 -8.65 -13.53
N ALA A 35 -2.40 -7.38 -13.54
CA ALA A 35 -1.94 -6.72 -14.76
C ALA A 35 -0.56 -7.28 -15.20
N PRO A 36 -0.37 -7.59 -16.49
CA PRO A 36 0.88 -8.17 -17.00
C PRO A 36 2.07 -7.21 -16.89
N GLN A 37 1.81 -5.90 -16.85
CA GLN A 37 2.78 -4.84 -16.69
C GLN A 37 2.14 -3.68 -15.94
N ASP A 38 2.96 -2.96 -15.17
CA ASP A 38 2.56 -1.72 -14.48
C ASP A 38 1.28 -1.82 -13.66
N ALA A 39 1.09 -2.96 -12.97
CA ALA A 39 0.06 -3.08 -11.96
C ALA A 39 0.17 -1.91 -10.97
N PRO A 40 -0.95 -1.26 -10.56
CA PRO A 40 -0.91 -0.09 -9.68
C PRO A 40 -0.07 -0.28 -8.42
N VAL A 41 -0.11 -1.48 -7.83
CA VAL A 41 0.71 -1.81 -6.66
C VAL A 41 2.22 -1.81 -6.96
N ALA A 42 2.62 -2.28 -8.15
CA ALA A 42 4.02 -2.41 -8.53
C ALA A 42 4.63 -1.03 -8.83
N LEU A 43 3.82 -0.09 -9.33
CA LEU A 43 4.19 1.31 -9.45
C LEU A 43 4.39 1.94 -8.07
N LEU A 44 3.43 1.75 -7.16
CA LEU A 44 3.49 2.23 -5.78
C LEU A 44 4.74 1.70 -5.04
N GLU A 45 5.04 0.40 -5.18
CA GLU A 45 6.21 -0.21 -4.56
C GLU A 45 7.52 0.42 -5.04
N ARG A 46 7.63 0.74 -6.34
CA ARG A 46 8.81 1.42 -6.89
C ARG A 46 8.96 2.84 -6.34
N GLU A 47 7.87 3.59 -6.28
CA GLU A 47 7.84 4.94 -5.71
C GLU A 47 8.20 4.91 -4.22
N PHE A 48 7.64 3.97 -3.46
CA PHE A 48 7.88 3.83 -2.03
C PHE A 48 9.32 3.39 -1.73
N ALA A 49 9.88 2.46 -2.51
CA ALA A 49 11.29 2.07 -2.39
C ALA A 49 12.22 3.27 -2.64
N THR A 50 11.89 4.08 -3.66
CA THR A 50 12.64 5.31 -3.97
C THR A 50 12.55 6.31 -2.82
N LEU A 51 11.35 6.55 -2.28
CA LEU A 51 11.12 7.46 -1.16
C LEU A 51 11.93 7.07 0.08
N LEU A 52 12.02 5.76 0.38
CA LEU A 52 12.76 5.26 1.55
C LEU A 52 14.25 5.03 1.29
N GLY A 53 14.73 5.19 0.05
CA GLY A 53 16.11 4.88 -0.33
C GLY A 53 16.45 3.39 -0.22
N THR A 54 15.46 2.51 -0.38
CA THR A 54 15.67 1.06 -0.36
C THR A 54 15.66 0.50 -1.79
N LYS A 55 16.29 -0.67 -1.97
CA LYS A 55 16.31 -1.34 -3.28
C LYS A 55 14.95 -1.95 -3.65
N TYR A 56 14.21 -2.42 -2.66
CA TYR A 56 12.95 -3.12 -2.83
C TYR A 56 11.93 -2.67 -1.77
N ALA A 57 10.66 -2.68 -2.14
CA ALA A 57 9.51 -2.58 -1.26
C ALA A 57 8.46 -3.61 -1.69
N LEU A 58 7.67 -4.11 -0.74
CA LEU A 58 6.60 -5.08 -0.99
C LEU A 58 5.35 -4.67 -0.20
N ALA A 59 4.27 -4.40 -0.91
CA ALA A 59 2.97 -4.10 -0.34
C ALA A 59 2.29 -5.40 0.13
N VAL A 60 1.86 -5.41 1.40
CA VAL A 60 1.19 -6.54 2.03
C VAL A 60 -0.15 -6.11 2.64
N SER A 61 -0.94 -7.08 3.11
CA SER A 61 -2.28 -6.80 3.65
C SER A 61 -2.28 -6.07 4.99
N SER A 62 -1.21 -6.17 5.79
CA SER A 62 -1.07 -5.51 7.08
C SER A 62 0.38 -5.47 7.56
N CYS A 63 0.67 -4.61 8.54
CA CYS A 63 1.99 -4.58 9.18
C CYS A 63 2.34 -5.90 9.89
N SER A 64 1.35 -6.60 10.47
CA SER A 64 1.56 -7.92 11.05
C SER A 64 1.97 -8.95 9.99
N ALA A 65 1.38 -8.89 8.80
CA ALA A 65 1.81 -9.72 7.67
C ALA A 65 3.23 -9.37 7.21
N ALA A 66 3.60 -8.08 7.21
CA ALA A 66 4.95 -7.63 6.88
C ALA A 66 6.00 -8.23 7.83
N LEU A 67 5.73 -8.16 9.14
CA LEU A 67 6.61 -8.71 10.17
C LEU A 67 6.71 -10.23 10.05
N PHE A 68 5.57 -10.91 9.92
CA PHE A 68 5.56 -12.37 9.76
C PHE A 68 6.36 -12.83 8.54
N LEU A 69 6.16 -12.22 7.38
CA LEU A 69 6.88 -12.54 6.16
C LEU A 69 8.39 -12.24 6.30
N SER A 70 8.74 -11.13 6.94
CA SER A 70 10.14 -10.77 7.20
C SER A 70 10.85 -11.82 8.06
N LEU A 71 10.22 -12.25 9.16
CA LEU A 71 10.77 -13.30 10.04
C LEU A 71 10.88 -14.64 9.30
N LYS A 72 9.86 -15.00 8.50
CA LYS A 72 9.86 -16.23 7.71
C LYS A 72 10.94 -16.22 6.63
N ALA A 73 11.18 -15.09 5.97
CA ALA A 73 12.20 -14.96 4.92
C ALA A 73 13.63 -15.04 5.47
N LEU A 74 13.83 -14.72 6.76
CA LEU A 74 15.12 -14.84 7.45
C LEU A 74 15.39 -16.26 8.00
N ASP A 75 14.42 -17.18 7.88
CA ASP A 75 14.53 -18.57 8.37
C ASP A 75 15.01 -18.66 9.84
N LEU A 76 14.38 -17.87 10.71
CA LEU A 76 14.77 -17.80 12.12
C LEU A 76 14.42 -19.10 12.88
N PRO A 77 15.24 -19.50 13.87
CA PRO A 77 14.93 -20.64 14.72
C PRO A 77 13.66 -20.38 15.55
N ARG A 78 12.92 -21.45 15.85
CA ARG A 78 11.69 -21.42 16.65
C ARG A 78 11.98 -21.18 18.13
#